data_AF-A0A9D6VLT9-F1
#
_entry.id   AF-A0A9D6VLT9-F1
#
_cell.length_a   1.000
_cell.length_b   1.000
_cell.length_c   1.000
_cell.angle_alpha   90.00
_cell.angle_beta   90.00
_cell.angle_gamma   90.00
#
_symmetry.space_group_name_H-M   'P 1'
#
loop_
_entity.id
_entity.type
_entity.pdbx_description
1 polymer ?
#
loop_
_entity_poly.entity_id
_entity_poly.type
_entity_poly.pdbx_seq_one_letter_code
_entity_poly.pdbx_strand_id
1 'polypeptide(L)'
;MWPIPLLSDKNLSVDIFDKRSLKLDLGKEKDVILNKNGSGHFVVNYTDKETKNNIKQKIIKREIDSDGRINALNDMLLLNQKGEYSLADIIDIVDECDQEPREAVWSMFSRAIGFASLLTEGDKTTESQIKKLKSKLSQYWFSELGWNDKEDDDPNTKLLRRVALALSIGGENKQALADALGKFDKAESIEELPAEQRSLIAGAAIRFSERKQEIAEKLMEEYEKSTNPDVQHSIASALCSTKDAKIAEKIISWGLNKNGAVRAQDLTRWYVGLIRNRHVRDLAWQWLVSVWDERYEELGGPKTLPYFIRYSASSITTEDRATEFKKFFDSKSNDTGLARDIKVAYSTIESQINWRKREEPKLKKYLQKYS
;
A
#
# COMPACT_ATOMS: atom_id res chain seq x y z
N MET A 1 17.82 -1.17 28.52
CA MET A 1 16.54 -1.67 29.05
C MET A 1 15.67 -0.45 29.21
N TRP A 2 14.46 -0.45 28.67
CA TRP A 2 13.57 0.70 28.73
C TRP A 2 12.52 0.48 29.83
N PRO A 3 12.16 1.49 30.63
CA PRO A 3 10.95 1.46 31.43
C PRO A 3 9.74 1.59 30.49
N ILE A 4 8.92 0.54 30.39
CA ILE A 4 7.80 0.48 29.45
C ILE A 4 6.49 0.67 30.23
N PRO A 5 5.75 1.78 30.05
CA PRO A 5 4.40 1.87 30.57
C PRO A 5 3.51 0.87 29.83
N LEU A 6 2.81 -0.01 30.56
CA LEU A 6 2.04 -1.11 29.97
C LEU A 6 0.81 -0.62 29.20
N LEU A 7 0.24 0.53 29.61
CA LEU A 7 -0.88 1.20 28.94
C LEU A 7 -2.05 0.23 28.68
N SER A 8 -2.40 -0.53 29.72
CA SER A 8 -3.41 -1.58 29.69
C SER A 8 -4.83 -1.01 29.66
N ASP A 9 -5.76 -1.69 28.99
CA ASP A 9 -7.20 -1.39 29.06
C ASP A 9 -7.83 -1.79 30.40
N LYS A 10 -7.14 -2.65 31.17
CA LYS A 10 -7.49 -3.08 32.52
C LYS A 10 -6.53 -2.51 33.57
N ASN A 11 -7.03 -2.37 34.79
CA ASN A 11 -6.19 -2.02 35.94
C ASN A 11 -5.32 -3.23 36.32
N LEU A 12 -4.02 -3.13 36.04
CA LEU A 12 -3.03 -4.14 36.43
C LEU A 12 -2.35 -3.73 37.74
N SER A 13 -1.76 -4.69 38.44
CA SER A 13 -0.98 -4.41 39.67
C SER A 13 0.35 -3.71 39.40
N VAL A 14 0.74 -3.60 38.12
CA VAL A 14 1.96 -2.95 37.67
C VAL A 14 1.64 -2.07 36.46
N ASP A 15 2.02 -0.80 36.53
CA ASP A 15 1.84 0.16 35.42
C ASP A 15 3.08 0.28 34.53
N ILE A 16 4.28 0.09 35.10
CA ILE A 16 5.57 0.23 34.40
C ILE A 16 6.35 -1.08 34.49
N PHE A 17 6.73 -1.59 33.34
CA PHE A 17 7.62 -2.73 33.19
C PHE A 17 9.06 -2.26 33.00
N ASP A 18 9.86 -2.35 34.08
CA ASP A 18 11.24 -1.84 34.17
C ASP A 18 12.30 -2.96 34.25
N LYS A 19 11.89 -4.22 34.02
CA LYS A 19 12.73 -5.43 34.11
C LYS A 19 12.82 -6.13 32.77
N ARG A 20 13.67 -7.17 32.68
CA ARG A 20 13.73 -8.05 31.48
C ARG A 20 12.52 -8.97 31.37
N SER A 21 11.92 -9.36 32.49
CA SER A 21 10.71 -10.19 32.54
C SER A 21 9.89 -9.84 33.78
N LEU A 22 8.58 -9.99 33.66
CA LEU A 22 7.59 -9.78 34.72
C LEU A 22 6.49 -10.82 34.53
N LYS A 23 6.02 -11.41 35.63
CA LYS A 23 4.84 -12.27 35.65
C LYS A 23 3.77 -11.58 36.47
N LEU A 24 2.59 -11.41 35.89
CA LEU A 24 1.43 -10.80 36.53
C LEU A 24 0.33 -11.86 36.68
N ASP A 25 -0.33 -11.87 37.82
CA ASP A 25 -1.60 -12.56 37.98
C ASP A 25 -2.72 -11.62 37.54
N LEU A 26 -3.44 -12.02 36.50
CA LEU A 26 -4.54 -11.22 35.95
C LEU A 26 -5.87 -11.45 36.70
N GLY A 27 -5.93 -12.42 37.61
CA GLY A 27 -7.14 -12.74 38.37
C GLY A 27 -8.34 -13.02 37.46
N LYS A 28 -9.39 -12.20 37.57
CA LYS A 28 -10.60 -12.29 36.74
C LYS A 28 -10.51 -11.52 35.42
N GLU A 29 -9.51 -10.65 35.26
CA GLU A 29 -9.31 -9.85 34.05
C GLU A 29 -8.72 -10.73 32.95
N LYS A 30 -9.59 -11.42 32.22
CA LYS A 30 -9.20 -12.10 30.98
C LYS A 30 -9.13 -11.06 29.84
N ASP A 31 -8.32 -11.35 28.83
CA ASP A 31 -8.27 -10.59 27.57
C ASP A 31 -7.77 -9.15 27.70
N VAL A 32 -6.72 -8.96 28.51
CA VAL A 32 -6.02 -7.68 28.66
C VAL A 32 -5.43 -7.23 27.34
N ILE A 33 -5.67 -5.97 26.99
CA ILE A 33 -5.07 -5.28 25.86
C ILE A 33 -4.04 -4.29 26.39
N LEU A 34 -2.77 -4.60 26.18
CA LEU A 34 -1.65 -3.70 26.40
C LEU A 34 -1.52 -2.72 25.24
N ASN A 35 -0.92 -1.56 25.51
CA ASN A 35 -0.81 -0.45 24.55
C ASN A 35 -2.17 -0.11 23.92
N LYS A 36 -3.23 -0.03 24.73
CA LYS A 36 -4.64 0.02 24.29
C LYS A 36 -4.88 0.99 23.12
N ASN A 37 -4.32 2.19 23.18
CA ASN A 37 -4.54 3.25 22.19
C ASN A 37 -3.30 3.50 21.31
N GLY A 38 -2.29 2.62 21.34
CA GLY A 38 -1.02 2.82 20.61
C GLY A 38 -0.18 4.01 21.08
N SER A 39 -0.40 4.51 22.30
CA SER A 39 0.31 5.68 22.84
C SER A 39 1.76 5.36 23.26
N GLY A 40 2.10 4.08 23.41
CA GLY A 40 3.45 3.61 23.73
C GLY A 40 4.24 3.22 22.49
N HIS A 41 5.56 3.41 22.54
CA HIS A 41 6.48 3.03 21.45
C HIS A 41 6.98 1.58 21.61
N PHE A 42 6.06 0.61 21.57
CA PHE A 42 6.36 -0.82 21.61
C PHE A 42 5.27 -1.65 20.91
N VAL A 43 5.66 -2.84 20.44
CA VAL A 43 4.77 -3.81 19.78
C VAL A 43 4.35 -4.88 20.77
N VAL A 44 3.06 -5.20 20.82
CA VAL A 44 2.53 -6.26 21.70
C VAL A 44 2.33 -7.56 20.93
N ASN A 45 3.05 -8.61 21.33
CA ASN A 45 2.85 -9.96 20.80
C ASN A 45 2.13 -10.85 21.82
N TYR A 46 0.83 -11.05 21.60
CA TYR A 46 0.05 -12.07 22.31
C TYR A 46 0.36 -13.43 21.70
N THR A 47 0.90 -14.37 22.48
CA THR A 47 1.36 -15.66 21.96
C THR A 47 0.32 -16.78 22.10
N ASP A 48 -0.57 -16.66 23.08
CA ASP A 48 -1.66 -17.61 23.34
C ASP A 48 -2.79 -17.51 22.29
N LYS A 49 -3.36 -18.67 21.92
CA LYS A 49 -4.40 -18.79 20.89
C LYS A 49 -5.73 -18.20 21.34
N GLU A 50 -6.12 -18.39 22.59
CA GLU A 50 -7.38 -17.89 23.13
C GLU A 50 -7.38 -16.36 23.11
N THR A 51 -6.30 -15.75 23.60
CA THR A 51 -6.09 -14.30 23.63
C THR A 51 -6.06 -13.70 22.22
N LYS A 52 -5.34 -14.31 21.28
CA LYS A 52 -5.36 -13.89 19.86
C LYS A 52 -6.77 -13.89 19.28
N ASN A 53 -7.54 -14.95 19.54
CA ASN A 53 -8.91 -15.06 19.08
C ASN A 53 -9.81 -14.00 19.73
N ASN A 54 -9.65 -13.74 21.03
CA ASN A 54 -10.44 -12.75 21.74
C ASN A 54 -10.15 -11.33 21.24
N ILE A 55 -8.89 -11.00 20.96
CA ILE A 55 -8.54 -9.72 20.32
C ILE A 55 -9.15 -9.61 18.92
N LYS A 56 -9.05 -10.67 18.10
CA LYS A 56 -9.73 -10.73 16.80
C LYS A 56 -11.23 -10.44 16.93
N GLN A 57 -11.92 -11.10 17.87
CA GLN A 57 -13.35 -10.90 18.08
C GLN A 57 -13.69 -9.47 18.54
N LYS A 58 -12.88 -8.91 19.45
CA LYS A 58 -13.02 -7.52 19.89
C LYS A 58 -12.84 -6.52 18.74
N ILE A 59 -11.94 -6.78 17.79
CA ILE A 59 -11.78 -5.95 16.58
C ILE A 59 -13.02 -6.05 15.69
N ILE A 60 -13.46 -7.28 15.36
CA ILE A 60 -14.61 -7.53 14.48
C ILE A 60 -15.90 -6.91 15.04
N LYS A 61 -16.15 -7.11 16.34
CA LYS A 61 -17.32 -6.58 17.03
C LYS A 61 -17.21 -5.08 17.34
N ARG A 62 -16.05 -4.46 17.07
CA ARG A 62 -15.74 -3.05 17.38
C ARG A 62 -15.86 -2.74 18.89
N GLU A 63 -15.48 -3.70 19.73
CA GLU A 63 -15.43 -3.56 21.21
C GLU A 63 -14.17 -2.80 21.68
N ILE A 64 -13.17 -2.66 20.80
CA ILE A 64 -12.04 -1.74 20.96
C ILE A 64 -12.34 -0.48 20.14
N ASP A 65 -11.93 0.69 20.61
CA ASP A 65 -12.04 1.95 19.86
C ASP A 65 -11.19 1.94 18.57
N SER A 66 -11.36 2.96 17.71
CA SER A 66 -10.66 2.98 16.42
C SER A 66 -9.14 2.99 16.57
N ASP A 67 -8.63 3.71 17.57
CA ASP A 67 -7.19 3.88 17.78
C ASP A 67 -6.56 2.55 18.22
N GLY A 68 -7.24 1.81 19.11
CA GLY A 68 -6.81 0.48 19.51
C GLY A 68 -6.93 -0.56 18.39
N ARG A 69 -7.97 -0.48 17.53
CA ARG A 69 -8.04 -1.34 16.33
C ARG A 69 -6.87 -1.05 15.38
N ILE A 70 -6.55 0.21 15.13
CA ILE A 70 -5.40 0.63 14.30
C ILE A 70 -4.09 0.09 14.91
N ASN A 71 -3.89 0.28 16.21
CA ASN A 71 -2.68 -0.18 16.89
C ASN A 71 -2.53 -1.70 16.82
N ALA A 72 -3.58 -2.45 17.13
CA ALA A 72 -3.56 -3.91 17.07
C ALA A 72 -3.24 -4.43 15.66
N LEU A 73 -3.85 -3.86 14.62
CA LEU A 73 -3.57 -4.24 13.23
C LEU A 73 -2.14 -3.87 12.81
N ASN A 74 -1.63 -2.71 13.23
CA ASN A 74 -0.25 -2.32 12.98
C ASN A 74 0.74 -3.28 13.64
N ASP A 75 0.52 -3.63 14.91
CA ASP A 75 1.33 -4.61 15.63
C ASP A 75 1.31 -5.98 14.93
N MET A 76 0.13 -6.46 14.53
CA MET A 76 0.00 -7.70 13.77
C MET A 76 0.79 -7.66 12.45
N LEU A 77 0.76 -6.53 11.72
CA LEU A 77 1.53 -6.37 10.47
C LEU A 77 3.04 -6.33 10.72
N LEU A 78 3.51 -5.71 11.80
CA LEU A 78 4.92 -5.70 12.19
C LEU A 78 5.39 -7.10 12.61
N LEU A 79 4.59 -7.80 13.41
CA LEU A 79 4.84 -9.18 13.82
C LEU A 79 4.80 -10.13 12.63
N ASN A 80 3.96 -9.86 11.64
CA ASN A 80 3.92 -10.64 10.40
C ASN A 80 5.23 -10.56 9.61
N GLN A 81 5.84 -9.39 9.51
CA GLN A 81 7.15 -9.23 8.87
C GLN A 81 8.22 -10.08 9.59
N LYS A 82 8.18 -10.10 10.94
CA LYS A 82 9.07 -10.92 11.78
C LYS A 82 8.74 -12.43 11.79
N GLY A 83 7.56 -12.82 11.30
CA GLY A 83 7.10 -14.21 11.28
C GLY A 83 6.42 -14.68 12.57
N GLU A 84 6.00 -13.75 13.42
CA GLU A 84 5.31 -14.02 14.69
C GLU A 84 3.78 -13.94 14.57
N TYR A 85 3.27 -13.50 13.41
CA TYR A 85 1.84 -13.46 13.09
C TYR A 85 1.60 -13.83 11.61
N SER A 86 0.49 -14.51 11.28
CA SER A 86 0.21 -14.85 9.87
C SER A 86 -0.55 -13.74 9.15
N LEU A 87 -0.17 -13.47 7.91
CA LEU A 87 -0.91 -12.55 7.05
C LEU A 87 -2.30 -13.11 6.74
N ALA A 88 -2.45 -14.43 6.63
CA ALA A 88 -3.75 -15.07 6.45
C ALA A 88 -4.70 -14.76 7.62
N ASP A 89 -4.20 -14.81 8.86
CA ASP A 89 -4.98 -14.47 10.06
C ASP A 89 -5.36 -12.97 10.09
N ILE A 90 -4.49 -12.09 9.59
CA ILE A 90 -4.80 -10.66 9.46
C ILE A 90 -5.89 -10.45 8.41
N ILE A 91 -5.77 -11.08 7.25
CA ILE A 91 -6.77 -10.98 6.19
C ILE A 91 -8.12 -11.56 6.66
N ASP A 92 -8.11 -12.60 7.49
CA ASP A 92 -9.31 -13.15 8.13
C ASP A 92 -10.01 -12.17 9.08
N ILE A 93 -9.27 -11.27 9.73
CA ILE A 93 -9.86 -10.16 10.48
C ILE A 93 -10.46 -9.13 9.50
N VAL A 94 -9.69 -8.71 8.50
CA VAL A 94 -10.11 -7.70 7.50
C VAL A 94 -11.40 -8.12 6.79
N ASP A 95 -11.49 -9.40 6.42
CA ASP A 95 -12.61 -10.01 5.71
C ASP A 95 -13.95 -9.88 6.46
N GLU A 96 -13.89 -9.96 7.79
CA GLU A 96 -15.06 -9.85 8.69
C GLU A 96 -15.37 -8.39 9.11
N CYS A 97 -14.60 -7.41 8.62
CA CYS A 97 -14.72 -5.99 8.99
C CYS A 97 -15.17 -5.10 7.81
N ASP A 98 -15.93 -5.63 6.86
CA ASP A 98 -16.39 -4.91 5.67
C ASP A 98 -17.33 -3.72 5.95
N GLN A 99 -17.87 -3.63 7.17
CA GLN A 99 -18.70 -2.52 7.67
C GLN A 99 -17.97 -1.61 8.68
N GLU A 100 -16.65 -1.62 8.72
CA GLU A 100 -15.87 -0.68 9.54
C GLU A 100 -16.17 0.79 9.13
N PRO A 101 -16.67 1.66 10.05
CA PRO A 101 -17.09 3.01 9.71
C PRO A 101 -15.96 4.05 9.74
N ARG A 102 -14.76 3.68 10.20
CA ARG A 102 -13.62 4.60 10.33
C ARG A 102 -12.62 4.38 9.20
N GLU A 103 -12.46 5.38 8.35
CA GLU A 103 -11.49 5.29 7.25
C GLU A 103 -10.06 5.07 7.76
N ALA A 104 -9.70 5.66 8.90
CA ALA A 104 -8.38 5.46 9.50
C ALA A 104 -8.07 3.97 9.77
N VAL A 105 -9.07 3.15 10.10
CA VAL A 105 -8.91 1.70 10.26
C VAL A 105 -8.74 1.01 8.90
N TRP A 106 -9.49 1.45 7.88
CA TRP A 106 -9.32 0.99 6.50
C TRP A 106 -7.92 1.26 5.92
N SER A 107 -7.18 2.24 6.43
CA SER A 107 -5.77 2.42 6.06
C SER A 107 -4.91 1.18 6.39
N MET A 108 -5.17 0.53 7.53
CA MET A 108 -4.51 -0.71 7.92
C MET A 108 -5.00 -1.90 7.10
N PHE A 109 -6.29 -1.97 6.81
CA PHE A 109 -6.86 -2.99 5.92
C PHE A 109 -6.25 -2.91 4.53
N SER A 110 -6.14 -1.69 3.98
CA SER A 110 -5.52 -1.44 2.67
C SER A 110 -4.05 -1.87 2.65
N ARG A 111 -3.31 -1.67 3.74
CA ARG A 111 -1.92 -2.14 3.88
C ARG A 111 -1.85 -3.67 3.88
N ALA A 112 -2.72 -4.35 4.63
CA ALA A 112 -2.80 -5.80 4.65
C ALA A 112 -3.17 -6.37 3.27
N ILE A 113 -4.16 -5.79 2.60
CA ILE A 113 -4.59 -6.16 1.23
C ILE A 113 -3.46 -5.90 0.22
N GLY A 114 -2.67 -4.84 0.40
CA GLY A 114 -1.48 -4.54 -0.40
C GLY A 114 -0.42 -5.64 -0.29
N PHE A 115 -0.11 -6.06 0.94
CA PHE A 115 0.78 -7.20 1.20
C PHE A 115 0.24 -8.51 0.61
N ALA A 116 -1.06 -8.77 0.77
CA ALA A 116 -1.68 -9.94 0.15
C ALA A 116 -1.57 -9.89 -1.38
N SER A 117 -1.84 -8.72 -1.98
CA SER A 117 -1.71 -8.53 -3.43
C SER A 117 -0.29 -8.80 -3.93
N LEU A 118 0.74 -8.35 -3.19
CA LEU A 118 2.15 -8.59 -3.51
C LEU A 118 2.51 -10.08 -3.51
N LEU A 119 1.96 -10.86 -2.57
CA LEU A 119 2.19 -12.32 -2.50
C LEU A 119 1.41 -13.12 -3.54
N THR A 120 0.33 -12.56 -4.09
CA THR A 120 -0.42 -13.20 -5.19
C THR A 120 0.17 -12.91 -6.58
N GLU A 121 1.10 -11.96 -6.71
CA GLU A 121 1.67 -11.60 -8.01
C GLU A 121 2.31 -12.80 -8.70
N GLY A 122 1.89 -13.03 -9.97
CA GLY A 122 2.39 -14.12 -10.81
C GLY A 122 1.51 -15.37 -10.82
N ASP A 123 0.47 -15.43 -9.97
CA ASP A 123 -0.49 -16.54 -9.90
C ASP A 123 -1.91 -16.05 -10.24
N LYS A 124 -2.34 -16.31 -11.49
CA LYS A 124 -3.65 -15.84 -12.01
C LYS A 124 -4.83 -16.27 -11.15
N THR A 125 -4.78 -17.44 -10.52
CA THR A 125 -5.87 -17.95 -9.67
C THR A 125 -5.98 -17.08 -8.43
N THR A 126 -4.87 -16.86 -7.74
CA THR A 126 -4.87 -16.10 -6.47
C THR A 126 -5.04 -14.60 -6.71
N GLU A 127 -4.61 -14.10 -7.86
CA GLU A 127 -4.92 -12.74 -8.32
C GLU A 127 -6.42 -12.54 -8.56
N SER A 128 -7.13 -13.54 -9.08
CA SER A 128 -8.59 -13.51 -9.22
C SER A 128 -9.28 -13.54 -7.84
N GLN A 129 -8.83 -14.42 -6.95
CA GLN A 129 -9.37 -14.55 -5.60
C GLN A 129 -9.21 -13.27 -4.77
N ILE A 130 -8.04 -12.61 -4.81
CA ILE A 130 -7.85 -11.34 -4.09
C ILE A 130 -8.69 -10.20 -4.68
N LYS A 131 -8.97 -10.20 -5.99
CA LYS A 131 -9.92 -9.25 -6.60
C LYS A 131 -11.34 -9.47 -6.07
N LYS A 132 -11.78 -10.72 -5.95
CA LYS A 132 -13.09 -11.06 -5.35
C LYS A 132 -13.18 -10.60 -3.90
N LEU A 133 -12.13 -10.78 -3.09
CA LEU A 133 -12.07 -10.22 -1.73
C LEU A 133 -12.23 -8.70 -1.73
N LYS A 134 -11.48 -7.97 -2.58
CA LYS A 134 -11.61 -6.49 -2.70
C LYS A 134 -13.05 -6.08 -3.07
N SER A 135 -13.66 -6.80 -4.01
CA SER A 135 -15.05 -6.57 -4.42
C SER A 135 -16.01 -6.75 -3.24
N LYS A 136 -15.90 -7.86 -2.49
CA LYS A 136 -16.68 -8.12 -1.27
C LYS A 136 -16.55 -6.99 -0.26
N LEU A 137 -15.31 -6.66 0.12
CA LEU A 137 -15.00 -5.63 1.13
C LEU A 137 -15.56 -4.25 0.76
N SER A 138 -15.64 -3.93 -0.54
CA SER A 138 -16.16 -2.65 -0.99
C SER A 138 -17.69 -2.57 -1.04
N GLN A 139 -18.39 -3.71 -1.05
CA GLN A 139 -19.79 -3.78 -1.46
C GLN A 139 -20.72 -2.90 -0.61
N TYR A 140 -20.59 -2.99 0.71
CA TYR A 140 -21.43 -2.24 1.65
C TYR A 140 -21.24 -0.73 1.44
N TRP A 141 -20.02 -0.22 1.61
CA TRP A 141 -19.75 1.21 1.54
C TRP A 141 -19.91 1.80 0.14
N PHE A 142 -19.67 1.02 -0.92
CA PHE A 142 -19.95 1.47 -2.29
C PHE A 142 -21.45 1.66 -2.51
N SER A 143 -22.28 0.72 -2.02
CA SER A 143 -23.74 0.82 -2.09
C SER A 143 -24.27 2.01 -1.29
N GLU A 144 -23.76 2.23 -0.08
CA GLU A 144 -24.24 3.29 0.81
C GLU A 144 -23.80 4.70 0.40
N LEU A 145 -22.55 4.84 -0.04
CA LEU A 145 -21.93 6.16 -0.25
C LEU A 145 -21.91 6.59 -1.73
N GLY A 146 -21.93 5.64 -2.66
CA GLY A 146 -21.85 5.91 -4.09
C GLY A 146 -20.67 6.79 -4.50
N TRP A 147 -20.84 7.55 -5.57
CA TRP A 147 -19.81 8.42 -6.13
C TRP A 147 -19.90 9.89 -5.71
N ASN A 148 -21.06 10.36 -5.27
CA ASN A 148 -21.28 11.78 -5.09
C ASN A 148 -21.24 12.12 -3.60
N ASP A 149 -20.48 13.16 -3.26
CA ASP A 149 -20.51 13.72 -1.92
C ASP A 149 -21.88 14.37 -1.66
N LYS A 150 -22.37 14.21 -0.43
CA LYS A 150 -23.58 14.89 0.08
C LYS A 150 -23.18 16.14 0.87
N GLU A 151 -24.11 17.08 1.02
CA GLU A 151 -23.86 18.33 1.76
C GLU A 151 -23.50 18.09 3.23
N ASP A 152 -24.07 17.05 3.84
CA ASP A 152 -23.90 16.67 5.24
C ASP A 152 -22.76 15.65 5.47
N ASP A 153 -22.02 15.26 4.42
CA ASP A 153 -20.91 14.33 4.56
C ASP A 153 -19.75 14.95 5.36
N ASP A 154 -19.45 14.35 6.51
CA ASP A 154 -18.27 14.68 7.28
C ASP A 154 -16.97 14.19 6.57
N PRO A 155 -15.78 14.70 6.96
CA PRO A 155 -14.52 14.32 6.34
C PRO A 155 -14.25 12.80 6.33
N ASN A 156 -14.54 12.06 7.40
CA ASN A 156 -14.36 10.60 7.43
C ASN A 156 -15.25 9.91 6.40
N THR A 157 -16.51 10.36 6.25
CA THR A 157 -17.44 9.80 5.26
C THR A 157 -16.93 9.97 3.83
N LYS A 158 -16.38 11.15 3.50
CA LYS A 158 -15.74 11.40 2.19
C LYS A 158 -14.51 10.51 1.95
N LEU A 159 -13.67 10.33 2.97
CA LEU A 159 -12.50 9.44 2.88
C LEU A 159 -12.92 7.98 2.71
N LEU A 160 -13.93 7.52 3.46
CA LEU A 160 -14.44 6.17 3.39
C LEU A 160 -15.05 5.86 2.02
N ARG A 161 -15.76 6.82 1.42
CA ARG A 161 -16.22 6.73 0.02
C ARG A 161 -15.06 6.43 -0.92
N ARG A 162 -13.93 7.12 -0.78
CA ARG A 162 -12.76 6.89 -1.63
C ARG A 162 -12.18 5.50 -1.46
N VAL A 163 -12.09 5.00 -0.23
CA VAL A 163 -11.65 3.62 0.03
C VAL A 163 -12.58 2.62 -0.67
N ALA A 164 -13.90 2.79 -0.51
CA ALA A 164 -14.88 1.91 -1.12
C ALA A 164 -14.74 1.91 -2.65
N LEU A 165 -14.68 3.09 -3.27
CA LEU A 165 -14.48 3.22 -4.73
C LEU A 165 -13.17 2.60 -5.19
N ALA A 166 -12.06 2.82 -4.46
CA ALA A 166 -10.75 2.26 -4.79
C ALA A 166 -10.75 0.72 -4.71
N LEU A 167 -11.38 0.15 -3.69
CA LEU A 167 -11.54 -1.31 -3.56
C LEU A 167 -12.48 -1.87 -4.63
N SER A 168 -13.58 -1.20 -4.97
CA SER A 168 -14.48 -1.62 -6.05
C SER A 168 -13.76 -1.63 -7.41
N ILE A 169 -13.01 -0.58 -7.73
CA ILE A 169 -12.20 -0.49 -8.96
C ILE A 169 -11.03 -1.50 -8.95
N GLY A 170 -10.42 -1.72 -7.79
CA GLY A 170 -9.35 -2.69 -7.58
C GLY A 170 -9.83 -4.14 -7.66
N GLY A 171 -11.08 -4.39 -7.27
CA GLY A 171 -11.81 -5.65 -7.39
C GLY A 171 -12.51 -5.84 -8.73
N GLU A 172 -12.37 -4.88 -9.65
CA GLU A 172 -12.95 -4.90 -11.00
C GLU A 172 -14.49 -5.04 -10.98
N ASN A 173 -15.15 -4.40 -10.01
CA ASN A 173 -16.60 -4.29 -9.96
C ASN A 173 -17.13 -3.59 -11.23
N LYS A 174 -18.01 -4.27 -11.98
CA LYS A 174 -18.49 -3.81 -13.28
C LYS A 174 -19.20 -2.45 -13.22
N GLN A 175 -20.03 -2.23 -12.20
CA GLN A 175 -20.77 -0.98 -12.05
C GLN A 175 -19.81 0.17 -11.74
N ALA A 176 -18.92 -0.01 -10.76
CA ALA A 176 -17.94 1.01 -10.41
C ALA A 176 -17.01 1.36 -11.58
N LEU A 177 -16.60 0.38 -12.40
CA LEU A 177 -15.81 0.63 -13.60
C LEU A 177 -16.61 1.41 -14.66
N ALA A 178 -17.85 1.00 -14.95
CA ALA A 178 -18.70 1.71 -15.91
C ALA A 178 -18.94 3.16 -15.49
N ASP A 179 -19.20 3.40 -14.21
CA ASP A 179 -19.39 4.75 -13.66
C ASP A 179 -18.12 5.59 -13.74
N ALA A 180 -16.96 5.02 -13.39
CA ALA A 180 -15.68 5.73 -13.47
C ALA A 180 -15.36 6.12 -14.92
N LEU A 181 -15.51 5.20 -15.87
CA LEU A 181 -15.28 5.46 -17.28
C LEU A 181 -16.26 6.52 -17.82
N GLY A 182 -17.55 6.39 -17.50
CA GLY A 182 -18.57 7.36 -17.90
C GLY A 182 -18.35 8.76 -17.30
N LYS A 183 -17.83 8.86 -16.07
CA LYS A 183 -17.43 10.15 -15.49
C LYS A 183 -16.22 10.75 -16.19
N PHE A 184 -15.22 9.93 -16.51
CA PHE A 184 -14.06 10.38 -17.25
C PHE A 184 -14.43 10.89 -18.65
N ASP A 185 -15.28 10.16 -19.38
CA ASP A 185 -15.71 10.54 -20.73
C ASP A 185 -16.59 11.79 -20.78
N LYS A 186 -17.32 12.10 -19.70
CA LYS A 186 -18.14 13.32 -19.60
C LYS A 186 -17.34 14.57 -19.26
N ALA A 187 -16.16 14.43 -18.67
CA ALA A 187 -15.32 15.57 -18.29
C ALA A 187 -14.53 16.07 -19.50
N GLU A 188 -14.56 17.38 -19.76
CA GLU A 188 -13.81 17.99 -20.85
C GLU A 188 -12.31 17.99 -20.56
N SER A 189 -11.94 18.12 -19.28
CA SER A 189 -10.56 18.02 -18.78
C SER A 189 -10.50 17.24 -17.46
N ILE A 190 -9.30 16.79 -17.07
CA ILE A 190 -9.14 16.12 -15.77
C ILE A 190 -9.43 17.06 -14.59
N GLU A 191 -9.28 18.37 -14.77
CA GLU A 191 -9.46 19.36 -13.70
C GLU A 191 -10.93 19.46 -13.26
N GLU A 192 -11.88 19.25 -14.18
CA GLU A 192 -13.33 19.22 -13.91
C GLU A 192 -13.77 18.03 -13.05
N LEU A 193 -12.98 16.96 -13.02
CA LEU A 193 -13.29 15.83 -12.15
C LEU A 193 -13.20 16.25 -10.67
N PRO A 194 -14.06 15.72 -9.79
CA PRO A 194 -14.02 16.02 -8.36
C PRO A 194 -12.62 15.77 -7.79
N ALA A 195 -12.03 16.79 -7.17
CA ALA A 195 -10.62 16.78 -6.78
C ALA A 195 -10.22 15.53 -5.98
N GLU A 196 -11.05 15.14 -5.02
CA GLU A 196 -10.80 13.99 -4.15
C GLU A 196 -10.84 12.63 -4.88
N GLN A 197 -11.50 12.55 -6.04
CA GLN A 197 -11.73 11.32 -6.82
C GLN A 197 -11.00 11.31 -8.16
N ARG A 198 -10.42 12.45 -8.56
CA ARG A 198 -9.79 12.68 -9.87
C ARG A 198 -8.79 11.60 -10.26
N SER A 199 -7.81 11.32 -9.39
CA SER A 199 -6.78 10.30 -9.62
C SER A 199 -7.38 8.90 -9.79
N LEU A 200 -8.45 8.60 -9.07
CA LEU A 200 -9.10 7.29 -9.10
C LEU A 200 -9.89 7.09 -10.40
N ILE A 201 -10.64 8.10 -10.82
CA ILE A 201 -11.41 8.11 -12.08
C ILE A 201 -10.45 8.02 -13.28
N ALA A 202 -9.45 8.89 -13.35
CA ALA A 202 -8.46 8.89 -14.42
C ALA A 202 -7.61 7.60 -14.42
N GLY A 203 -7.25 7.08 -13.25
CA GLY A 203 -6.55 5.80 -13.14
C GLY A 203 -7.40 4.61 -13.62
N ALA A 204 -8.71 4.62 -13.37
CA ALA A 204 -9.62 3.62 -13.93
C ALA A 204 -9.66 3.70 -15.48
N ALA A 205 -9.74 4.91 -16.03
CA ALA A 205 -9.70 5.14 -17.47
C ALA A 205 -8.41 4.61 -18.12
N ILE A 206 -7.25 4.93 -17.55
CA ILE A 206 -5.94 4.43 -18.00
C ILE A 206 -5.85 2.90 -17.93
N ARG A 207 -6.43 2.26 -16.91
CA ARG A 207 -6.34 0.81 -16.71
C ARG A 207 -7.31 0.01 -17.59
N PHE A 208 -8.50 0.54 -17.85
CA PHE A 208 -9.63 -0.25 -18.34
C PHE A 208 -10.34 0.29 -19.57
N SER A 209 -10.13 1.55 -19.97
CA SER A 209 -10.75 2.06 -21.20
C SER A 209 -10.15 1.42 -22.44
N GLU A 210 -10.96 1.18 -23.47
CA GLU A 210 -10.45 0.78 -24.80
C GLU A 210 -9.64 1.92 -25.45
N ARG A 211 -9.93 3.19 -25.12
CA ARG A 211 -9.19 4.37 -25.61
C ARG A 211 -7.97 4.74 -24.75
N LYS A 212 -7.45 3.82 -23.94
CA LYS A 212 -6.38 4.11 -22.95
C LYS A 212 -5.13 4.81 -23.52
N GLN A 213 -4.79 4.55 -24.79
CA GLN A 213 -3.66 5.19 -25.46
C GLN A 213 -3.90 6.68 -25.71
N GLU A 214 -5.05 7.04 -26.30
CA GLU A 214 -5.47 8.43 -26.51
C GLU A 214 -5.63 9.18 -25.19
N ILE A 215 -6.19 8.50 -24.18
CA ILE A 215 -6.36 9.06 -22.84
C ILE A 215 -5.00 9.35 -22.21
N ALA A 216 -4.02 8.46 -22.35
CA ALA A 216 -2.68 8.70 -21.84
C ALA A 216 -2.03 9.93 -22.50
N GLU A 217 -2.16 10.09 -23.81
CA GLU A 217 -1.65 11.25 -24.55
C GLU A 217 -2.34 12.55 -24.10
N LYS A 218 -3.67 12.55 -23.99
CA LYS A 218 -4.43 13.69 -23.46
C LYS A 218 -3.96 14.08 -22.05
N LEU A 219 -3.78 13.11 -21.16
CA LEU A 219 -3.30 13.38 -19.80
C LEU A 219 -1.87 13.94 -19.78
N MET A 220 -0.97 13.45 -20.66
CA MET A 220 0.38 14.02 -20.80
C MET A 220 0.33 15.49 -21.24
N GLU A 221 -0.51 15.83 -22.21
CA GLU A 221 -0.70 17.21 -22.64
C GLU A 221 -1.26 18.10 -21.53
N GLU A 222 -2.27 17.63 -20.81
CA GLU A 222 -2.86 18.36 -19.68
C GLU A 222 -1.85 18.55 -18.54
N TYR A 223 -0.94 17.60 -18.32
CA TYR A 223 0.12 17.72 -17.31
C TYR A 223 1.06 18.89 -17.61
N GLU A 224 1.47 19.04 -18.88
CA GLU A 224 2.35 20.13 -19.30
C GLU A 224 1.66 21.49 -19.25
N LYS A 225 0.38 21.56 -19.62
CA LYS A 225 -0.41 22.80 -19.65
C LYS A 225 -0.85 23.24 -18.25
N SER A 226 -1.02 22.31 -17.31
CA SER A 226 -1.55 22.62 -15.99
C SER A 226 -0.54 23.37 -15.13
N THR A 227 -0.99 24.46 -14.50
CA THR A 227 -0.26 25.20 -13.46
C THR A 227 -0.66 24.76 -12.05
N ASN A 228 -1.62 23.84 -11.92
CA ASN A 228 -2.16 23.35 -10.67
C ASN A 228 -1.42 22.07 -10.23
N PRO A 229 -0.61 22.13 -9.14
CA PRO A 229 0.16 20.97 -8.69
C PRO A 229 -0.70 19.76 -8.31
N ASP A 230 -1.93 19.96 -7.82
CA ASP A 230 -2.84 18.87 -7.44
C ASP A 230 -3.39 18.15 -8.68
N VAL A 231 -3.63 18.88 -9.76
CA VAL A 231 -3.99 18.31 -11.06
C VAL A 231 -2.81 17.51 -11.63
N GLN A 232 -1.61 18.09 -11.65
CA GLN A 232 -0.40 17.39 -12.08
C GLN A 232 -0.14 16.12 -11.27
N HIS A 233 -0.35 16.17 -9.94
CA HIS A 233 -0.23 14.99 -9.09
C HIS A 233 -1.26 13.91 -9.44
N SER A 234 -2.51 14.32 -9.70
CA SER A 234 -3.58 13.40 -10.08
C SER A 234 -3.29 12.71 -11.40
N ILE A 235 -2.79 13.46 -12.39
CA ILE A 235 -2.35 12.94 -13.69
C ILE A 235 -1.19 11.95 -13.52
N ALA A 236 -0.15 12.31 -12.75
CA ALA A 236 0.99 11.44 -12.49
C ALA A 236 0.54 10.12 -11.86
N SER A 237 -0.34 10.19 -10.85
CA SER A 237 -0.91 9.00 -10.22
C SER A 237 -1.71 8.14 -11.20
N ALA A 238 -2.52 8.75 -12.07
CA ALA A 238 -3.32 8.03 -13.07
C ALA A 238 -2.43 7.33 -14.10
N LEU A 239 -1.47 8.04 -14.68
CA LEU A 239 -0.55 7.50 -15.70
C LEU A 239 0.31 6.37 -15.13
N CYS A 240 0.84 6.51 -13.91
CA CYS A 240 1.60 5.46 -13.24
C CYS A 240 0.78 4.19 -12.93
N SER A 241 -0.56 4.25 -12.99
CA SER A 241 -1.43 3.10 -12.74
C SER A 241 -1.63 2.18 -13.96
N THR A 242 -1.05 2.53 -15.12
CA THR A 242 -1.19 1.77 -16.38
C THR A 242 -0.88 0.29 -16.25
N LYS A 243 -1.67 -0.54 -16.94
CA LYS A 243 -1.38 -1.99 -17.12
C LYS A 243 -0.67 -2.27 -18.45
N ASP A 244 -0.49 -1.25 -19.29
CA ASP A 244 0.04 -1.36 -20.65
C ASP A 244 1.50 -0.90 -20.70
N ALA A 245 2.38 -1.82 -21.12
CA ALA A 245 3.81 -1.58 -21.27
C ALA A 245 4.12 -0.43 -22.25
N LYS A 246 3.37 -0.32 -23.35
CA LYS A 246 3.57 0.76 -24.35
C LYS A 246 3.26 2.13 -23.78
N ILE A 247 2.23 2.23 -22.93
CA ILE A 247 1.93 3.49 -22.22
C ILE A 247 3.07 3.82 -21.25
N ALA A 248 3.60 2.84 -20.52
CA ALA A 248 4.73 3.09 -19.63
C ALA A 248 6.01 3.49 -20.37
N GLU A 249 6.32 2.87 -21.52
CA GLU A 249 7.42 3.28 -22.40
C GLU A 249 7.25 4.73 -22.88
N LYS A 250 6.02 5.11 -23.32
CA LYS A 250 5.69 6.49 -23.67
C LYS A 250 5.90 7.42 -22.48
N ILE A 251 5.38 7.10 -21.29
CA ILE A 251 5.57 7.91 -20.06
C ILE A 251 7.06 8.12 -19.77
N ILE A 252 7.87 7.07 -19.85
CA ILE A 252 9.31 7.14 -19.59
C ILE A 252 10.00 8.05 -20.60
N SER A 253 9.70 7.88 -21.90
CA SER A 253 10.30 8.68 -22.97
C SER A 253 9.89 10.15 -22.92
N TRP A 254 8.60 10.41 -22.69
CA TRP A 254 8.00 11.74 -22.62
C TRP A 254 8.43 12.51 -21.36
N GLY A 255 8.36 11.86 -20.21
CA GLY A 255 8.49 12.53 -18.92
C GLY A 255 9.86 12.38 -18.27
N LEU A 256 10.35 11.15 -18.17
CA LEU A 256 11.43 10.80 -17.24
C LEU A 256 12.82 10.94 -17.85
N ASN A 257 12.96 10.87 -19.18
CA ASN A 257 14.25 11.03 -19.86
C ASN A 257 14.78 12.46 -19.78
N LYS A 258 16.05 12.65 -20.18
CA LYS A 258 16.70 13.96 -20.17
C LYS A 258 15.91 14.96 -21.01
N ASN A 259 15.69 16.16 -20.47
CA ASN A 259 14.83 17.20 -21.07
C ASN A 259 13.36 16.78 -21.25
N GLY A 260 12.88 15.76 -20.53
CA GLY A 260 11.49 15.35 -20.53
C GLY A 260 10.57 16.33 -19.78
N ALA A 261 9.27 16.09 -19.87
CA ALA A 261 8.24 16.93 -19.25
C ALA A 261 8.25 16.93 -17.71
N VAL A 262 8.86 15.92 -17.08
CA VAL A 262 8.92 15.82 -15.61
C VAL A 262 10.18 16.51 -15.09
N ARG A 263 9.98 17.46 -14.16
CA ARG A 263 11.07 18.18 -13.50
C ARG A 263 11.92 17.22 -12.66
N ALA A 264 13.22 17.49 -12.57
CA ALA A 264 14.19 16.66 -11.83
C ALA A 264 13.74 16.29 -10.40
N GLN A 265 13.22 17.27 -9.65
CA GLN A 265 12.73 17.06 -8.28
C GLN A 265 11.51 16.13 -8.18
N ASP A 266 10.74 15.97 -9.27
CA ASP A 266 9.54 15.14 -9.33
C ASP A 266 9.84 13.73 -9.86
N LEU A 267 11.03 13.48 -10.43
CA LEU A 267 11.42 12.19 -11.02
C LEU A 267 11.26 11.04 -10.02
N THR A 268 11.63 11.24 -8.76
CA THR A 268 11.49 10.21 -7.71
C THR A 268 10.04 9.80 -7.53
N ARG A 269 9.08 10.73 -7.57
CA ARG A 269 7.65 10.42 -7.41
C ARG A 269 7.14 9.55 -8.56
N TRP A 270 7.48 9.91 -9.79
CA TRP A 270 7.12 9.13 -10.99
C TRP A 270 7.75 7.75 -10.98
N TYR A 271 9.03 7.66 -10.65
CA TYR A 271 9.72 6.39 -10.48
C TYR A 271 9.05 5.50 -9.44
N VAL A 272 8.69 6.06 -8.27
CA VAL A 272 8.00 5.32 -7.21
C VAL A 272 6.64 4.80 -7.67
N GLY A 273 5.89 5.59 -8.45
CA GLY A 273 4.63 5.15 -9.05
C GLY A 273 4.83 3.94 -9.97
N LEU A 274 5.82 3.99 -10.86
CA LEU A 274 6.09 2.94 -11.84
C LEU A 274 6.72 1.68 -11.23
N ILE A 275 7.69 1.80 -10.31
CA ILE A 275 8.36 0.65 -9.69
C ILE A 275 7.44 -0.16 -8.76
N ARG A 276 6.42 0.49 -8.16
CA ARG A 276 5.39 -0.19 -7.37
C ARG A 276 4.38 -0.92 -8.25
N ASN A 277 4.18 -0.46 -9.48
CA ASN A 277 3.24 -1.07 -10.41
C ASN A 277 3.81 -2.36 -11.01
N ARG A 278 3.27 -3.51 -10.57
CA ARG A 278 3.69 -4.85 -11.03
C ARG A 278 3.68 -5.06 -12.55
N HIS A 279 2.88 -4.30 -13.29
CA HIS A 279 2.75 -4.46 -14.74
C HIS A 279 3.90 -3.80 -15.52
N VAL A 280 4.55 -2.80 -14.93
CA VAL A 280 5.52 -1.94 -15.64
C VAL A 280 6.79 -1.67 -14.83
N ARG A 281 6.93 -2.27 -13.64
CA ARG A 281 8.09 -2.03 -12.77
C ARG A 281 9.41 -2.47 -13.37
N ASP A 282 9.42 -3.44 -14.28
CA ASP A 282 10.64 -3.84 -14.98
C ASP A 282 11.13 -2.74 -15.91
N LEU A 283 10.23 -2.03 -16.61
CA LEU A 283 10.56 -0.85 -17.41
C LEU A 283 11.10 0.29 -16.55
N ALA A 284 10.49 0.52 -15.38
CA ALA A 284 10.97 1.52 -14.43
C ALA A 284 12.38 1.19 -13.93
N TRP A 285 12.62 -0.07 -13.55
CA TRP A 285 13.92 -0.56 -13.10
C TRP A 285 14.98 -0.42 -14.20
N GLN A 286 14.67 -0.85 -15.43
CA GLN A 286 15.57 -0.72 -16.58
C GLN A 286 15.91 0.74 -16.87
N TRP A 287 14.92 1.64 -16.81
CA TRP A 287 15.15 3.07 -16.95
C TRP A 287 16.13 3.60 -15.89
N LEU A 288 15.93 3.25 -14.61
CA LEU A 288 16.83 3.69 -13.54
C LEU A 288 18.26 3.21 -13.80
N VAL A 289 18.43 1.92 -14.13
CA VAL A 289 19.73 1.33 -14.45
C VAL A 289 20.39 2.02 -15.63
N SER A 290 19.65 2.32 -16.70
CA SER A 290 20.20 2.92 -17.91
C SER A 290 20.66 4.37 -17.72
N VAL A 291 20.02 5.11 -16.82
CA VAL A 291 20.30 6.54 -16.63
C VAL A 291 21.16 6.86 -15.40
N TRP A 292 21.38 5.89 -14.52
CA TRP A 292 21.97 6.13 -13.20
C TRP A 292 23.30 6.89 -13.24
N ASP A 293 24.26 6.41 -14.04
CA ASP A 293 25.61 6.99 -14.06
C ASP A 293 25.63 8.33 -14.82
N GLU A 294 24.88 8.45 -15.93
CA GLU A 294 24.83 9.68 -16.73
C GLU A 294 24.07 10.82 -16.03
N ARG A 295 23.02 10.48 -15.28
CA ARG A 295 22.08 11.44 -14.66
C ARG A 295 22.17 11.46 -13.14
N TYR A 296 23.26 10.98 -12.56
CA TYR A 296 23.46 10.90 -11.10
C TYR A 296 23.10 12.20 -10.36
N GLU A 297 23.63 13.34 -10.83
CA GLU A 297 23.35 14.66 -10.24
C GLU A 297 21.91 15.13 -10.49
N GLU A 298 21.37 14.88 -11.70
CA GLU A 298 19.99 15.25 -12.04
C GLU A 298 18.95 14.45 -11.24
N LEU A 299 19.27 13.20 -10.89
CA LEU A 299 18.48 12.37 -9.98
C LEU A 299 18.55 12.87 -8.52
N GLY A 300 19.30 13.95 -8.25
CA GLY A 300 19.43 14.60 -6.95
C GLY A 300 20.61 14.10 -6.11
N GLY A 301 21.54 13.36 -6.73
CA GLY A 301 22.78 12.91 -6.10
C GLY A 301 22.57 12.15 -4.77
N PRO A 302 23.53 12.21 -3.83
CA PRO A 302 23.48 11.42 -2.60
C PRO A 302 22.27 11.71 -1.69
N LYS A 303 21.58 12.84 -1.87
CA LYS A 303 20.39 13.20 -1.07
C LYS A 303 19.14 12.46 -1.52
N THR A 304 18.99 12.23 -2.82
CA THR A 304 17.75 11.69 -3.41
C THR A 304 17.90 10.25 -3.90
N LEU A 305 19.09 9.85 -4.36
CA LEU A 305 19.39 8.48 -4.80
C LEU A 305 19.05 7.39 -3.77
N PRO A 306 19.22 7.59 -2.45
CA PRO A 306 18.73 6.66 -1.44
C PRO A 306 17.25 6.27 -1.58
N TYR A 307 16.38 7.18 -2.05
CA TYR A 307 14.97 6.85 -2.28
C TYR A 307 14.80 5.87 -3.44
N PHE A 308 15.50 6.05 -4.56
CA PHE A 308 15.46 5.12 -5.69
C PHE A 308 15.89 3.71 -5.25
N ILE A 309 16.98 3.61 -4.47
CA ILE A 309 17.48 2.35 -3.90
C ILE A 309 16.42 1.69 -3.01
N ARG A 310 15.90 2.42 -2.02
CA ARG A 310 14.93 1.90 -1.06
C ARG A 310 13.62 1.46 -1.72
N TYR A 311 13.09 2.25 -2.66
CA TYR A 311 11.83 1.92 -3.33
C TYR A 311 11.98 0.76 -4.31
N SER A 312 13.11 0.64 -5.01
CA SER A 312 13.46 -0.55 -5.80
C SER A 312 13.44 -1.80 -4.94
N ALA A 313 14.23 -1.78 -3.86
CA ALA A 313 14.36 -2.89 -2.92
C ALA A 313 13.03 -3.28 -2.29
N SER A 314 12.17 -2.29 -1.99
CA SER A 314 10.86 -2.53 -1.38
C SER A 314 9.88 -3.32 -2.25
N SER A 315 10.13 -3.43 -3.56
CA SER A 315 9.29 -4.16 -4.52
C SER A 315 9.77 -5.59 -4.81
N ILE A 316 10.92 -5.99 -4.28
CA ILE A 316 11.60 -7.25 -4.63
C ILE A 316 11.24 -8.33 -3.61
N THR A 317 10.54 -9.37 -4.09
CA THR A 317 10.15 -10.53 -3.28
C THR A 317 10.64 -11.86 -3.84
N THR A 318 11.47 -11.84 -4.90
CA THR A 318 11.95 -13.02 -5.64
C THR A 318 13.46 -12.99 -5.80
N GLU A 319 14.09 -14.16 -5.83
CA GLU A 319 15.56 -14.32 -5.95
C GLU A 319 16.11 -13.74 -7.27
N ASP A 320 15.38 -13.89 -8.38
CA ASP A 320 15.84 -13.39 -9.69
C ASP A 320 16.03 -11.87 -9.69
N ARG A 321 15.01 -11.13 -9.27
CA ARG A 321 15.08 -9.66 -9.14
C ARG A 321 16.09 -9.22 -8.07
N ALA A 322 16.28 -10.02 -7.01
CA ALA A 322 17.34 -9.74 -6.02
C ALA A 322 18.74 -9.88 -6.62
N THR A 323 18.94 -10.84 -7.52
CA THR A 323 20.19 -11.05 -8.25
C THR A 323 20.47 -9.87 -9.18
N GLU A 324 19.47 -9.40 -9.92
CA GLU A 324 19.59 -8.20 -10.77
C GLU A 324 19.93 -6.95 -9.96
N PHE A 325 19.26 -6.75 -8.82
CA PHE A 325 19.51 -5.62 -7.94
C PHE A 325 20.95 -5.64 -7.40
N LYS A 326 21.42 -6.78 -6.90
CA LYS A 326 22.80 -6.95 -6.42
C LYS A 326 23.81 -6.70 -7.53
N LYS A 327 23.62 -7.30 -8.70
CA LYS A 327 24.50 -7.10 -9.86
C LYS A 327 24.71 -5.62 -10.19
N PHE A 328 23.67 -4.80 -10.04
CA PHE A 328 23.76 -3.37 -10.33
C PHE A 328 24.39 -2.53 -9.20
N PHE A 329 24.12 -2.87 -7.94
CA PHE A 329 24.53 -2.07 -6.77
C PHE A 329 25.82 -2.56 -6.08
N ASP A 330 26.31 -3.76 -6.37
CA ASP A 330 27.54 -4.30 -5.77
C ASP A 330 28.75 -3.40 -6.11
N SER A 331 28.88 -2.95 -7.37
CA SER A 331 29.94 -2.03 -7.77
C SER A 331 29.82 -0.63 -7.15
N LYS A 332 28.65 -0.28 -6.61
CA LYS A 332 28.34 1.03 -6.01
C LYS A 332 28.39 1.00 -4.48
N SER A 333 28.66 -0.15 -3.87
CA SER A 333 28.65 -0.33 -2.41
C SER A 333 29.78 0.41 -1.68
N ASN A 334 30.78 0.90 -2.41
CA ASN A 334 31.89 1.70 -1.87
C ASN A 334 31.61 3.22 -1.90
N ASP A 335 30.52 3.68 -2.54
CA ASP A 335 30.11 5.08 -2.49
C ASP A 335 29.66 5.42 -1.07
N THR A 336 30.37 6.32 -0.40
CA THR A 336 30.12 6.71 1.00
C THR A 336 28.74 7.34 1.20
N GLY A 337 28.17 7.95 0.16
CA GLY A 337 26.81 8.51 0.15
C GLY A 337 25.71 7.46 0.04
N LEU A 338 26.01 6.25 -0.44
CA LEU A 338 25.02 5.22 -0.77
C LEU A 338 25.19 3.90 0.01
N ALA A 339 26.40 3.62 0.53
CA ALA A 339 26.76 2.33 1.13
C ALA A 339 25.78 1.87 2.21
N ARG A 340 25.30 2.80 3.06
CA ARG A 340 24.31 2.51 4.10
C ARG A 340 22.99 2.06 3.51
N ASP A 341 22.46 2.79 2.52
CA ASP A 341 21.16 2.50 1.91
C ASP A 341 21.20 1.22 1.06
N ILE A 342 22.31 0.94 0.37
CA ILE A 342 22.53 -0.32 -0.34
C ILE A 342 22.52 -1.50 0.64
N LYS A 343 23.23 -1.38 1.78
CA LYS A 343 23.22 -2.41 2.83
C LYS A 343 21.82 -2.65 3.40
N VAL A 344 21.07 -1.58 3.70
CA VAL A 344 19.68 -1.67 4.17
C VAL A 344 18.78 -2.30 3.11
N ALA A 345 18.99 -1.97 1.83
CA ALA A 345 18.26 -2.57 0.72
C ALA A 345 18.50 -4.08 0.63
N TYR A 346 19.75 -4.55 0.78
CA TYR A 346 20.04 -5.99 0.80
C TYR A 346 19.32 -6.72 1.94
N SER A 347 19.36 -6.18 3.16
CA SER A 347 18.61 -6.76 4.29
C SER A 347 17.08 -6.72 4.09
N THR A 348 16.58 -5.66 3.43
CA THR A 348 15.15 -5.53 3.09
C THR A 348 14.73 -6.61 2.10
N ILE A 349 15.50 -6.81 1.02
CA ILE A 349 15.24 -7.80 -0.02
C ILE A 349 15.25 -9.22 0.57
N GLU A 350 16.25 -9.54 1.39
CA GLU A 350 16.34 -10.83 2.07
C GLU A 350 15.13 -11.07 2.98
N SER A 351 14.74 -10.07 3.77
CA SER A 351 13.56 -10.14 4.65
C SER A 351 12.29 -10.37 3.86
N GLN A 352 12.11 -9.70 2.71
CA GLN A 352 10.95 -9.86 1.84
C GLN A 352 10.86 -11.23 1.18
N ILE A 353 11.98 -11.77 0.70
CA ILE A 353 12.04 -13.12 0.12
C ILE A 353 11.66 -14.15 1.18
N ASN A 354 12.22 -14.04 2.38
CA ASN A 354 11.90 -14.95 3.48
C ASN A 354 10.45 -14.81 3.95
N TRP A 355 9.92 -13.59 3.96
CA TRP A 355 8.51 -13.31 4.22
C TRP A 355 7.60 -13.97 3.18
N ARG A 356 7.91 -13.82 1.88
CA ARG A 356 7.16 -14.46 0.78
C ARG A 356 7.15 -15.98 0.90
N LYS A 357 8.33 -16.61 1.06
CA LYS A 357 8.46 -18.07 1.24
C LYS A 357 7.57 -18.59 2.38
N ARG A 358 7.45 -17.83 3.48
CA ARG A 358 6.67 -18.21 4.66
C ARG A 358 5.17 -17.97 4.52
N GLU A 359 4.76 -16.83 3.98
CA GLU A 359 3.37 -16.37 4.03
C GLU A 359 2.57 -16.68 2.77
N GLU A 360 3.21 -16.78 1.60
CA GLU A 360 2.52 -17.06 0.33
C GLU A 360 1.68 -18.36 0.40
N PRO A 361 2.20 -19.52 0.85
CA PRO A 361 1.40 -20.75 0.89
C PRO A 361 0.17 -20.65 1.82
N LYS A 362 0.32 -19.95 2.96
CA LYS A 362 -0.77 -19.76 3.94
C LYS A 362 -1.87 -18.87 3.37
N LEU A 363 -1.47 -17.77 2.73
CA LEU A 363 -2.40 -16.85 2.08
C LEU A 363 -3.12 -17.53 0.91
N LYS A 364 -2.40 -18.27 0.05
CA LYS A 364 -3.01 -19.00 -1.07
C LYS A 364 -4.07 -19.98 -0.59
N LYS A 365 -3.78 -20.74 0.47
CA LYS A 365 -4.77 -21.63 1.10
C LYS A 365 -5.99 -20.87 1.61
N TYR A 366 -5.79 -19.75 2.31
CA TYR A 366 -6.89 -18.92 2.81
C TYR A 366 -7.78 -18.39 1.68
N LEU A 367 -7.19 -17.91 0.58
CA LEU A 367 -7.90 -17.33 -0.55
C LEU A 367 -8.72 -18.34 -1.36
N GLN A 368 -8.56 -19.64 -1.15
CA GLN A 368 -9.36 -20.68 -1.83
C GLN A 368 -10.87 -20.55 -1.58
N LYS A 369 -11.30 -19.93 -0.48
CA LYS A 369 -12.73 -19.65 -0.23
C LYS A 369 -13.34 -18.64 -1.21
N TYR A 370 -12.50 -17.96 -1.99
CA TYR A 370 -12.88 -17.05 -3.07
C TYR A 370 -12.73 -17.68 -4.46
N SER A 371 -12.56 -19.00 -4.57
CA SER A 371 -12.40 -19.67 -5.87
C SER A 371 -13.59 -19.48 -6.80
#